data_AF-A0A954SH21-F1
#
_entry.id   AF-A0A954SH21-F1
#
_cell.length_a   1.000
_cell.length_b   1.000
_cell.length_c   1.000
_cell.angle_alpha   90.00
_cell.angle_beta   90.00
_cell.angle_gamma   90.00
#
_symmetry.space_group_name_H-M   'P 1'
#
loop_
_entity.id
_entity.type
_entity.pdbx_description
1 polymer ?
#
loop_
_entity_poly.entity_id
_entity_poly.type
_entity_poly.pdbx_seq_one_letter_code
_entity_poly.pdbx_strand_id
1 'polypeptide(L)' 'MEPQTSVVENPQFVDRRRSAETTNQSGAERRQFRDGDRSRRPEVAEFAAAVDEYKISHRRRFITFEELFDVFTSLGYHR' A
#
# COMPACT_ATOMS: atom_id res chain seq x y z
N MET A 1 38.51 -35.12 27.74
CA MET A 1 37.53 -34.00 27.77
C MET A 1 38.12 -32.90 26.91
N GLU A 2 37.71 -32.82 25.64
CA GLU A 2 38.06 -31.71 24.76
C GLU A 2 36.99 -30.62 24.87
N PRO A 3 37.36 -29.33 24.98
CA PRO A 3 36.40 -28.24 24.88
C PRO A 3 36.17 -27.88 23.41
N GLN A 4 34.95 -28.08 22.93
CA GLN A 4 34.47 -27.60 21.62
C GLN A 4 34.35 -26.06 21.68
N THR A 5 35.22 -25.35 20.97
CA THR A 5 35.11 -23.91 20.75
C THR A 5 34.06 -23.63 19.66
N SER A 6 32.92 -23.06 20.06
CA SER A 6 31.91 -22.54 19.16
C SER A 6 32.42 -21.27 18.47
N VAL A 7 32.64 -21.36 17.15
CA VAL A 7 32.97 -20.21 16.30
C VAL A 7 31.73 -19.32 16.22
N VAL A 8 31.79 -18.14 16.82
CA VAL A 8 30.76 -17.10 16.69
C VAL A 8 30.99 -16.38 15.36
N GLU A 9 30.15 -16.67 14.38
CA GLU A 9 30.13 -15.99 13.09
C GLU A 9 29.64 -14.56 13.28
N ASN A 10 30.51 -13.59 13.01
CA ASN A 10 30.29 -12.17 13.27
C ASN A 10 29.57 -11.55 12.06
N PRO A 11 28.26 -11.18 12.14
CA PRO A 11 27.57 -10.64 10.98
C PRO A 11 28.11 -9.24 10.67
N GLN A 12 28.74 -9.08 9.51
CA GLN A 12 29.21 -7.77 9.03
C GLN A 12 28.04 -6.78 9.06
N PHE A 13 28.26 -5.64 9.73
CA PHE A 13 27.28 -4.57 9.82
C PHE A 13 27.03 -3.95 8.44
N VAL A 14 25.88 -4.22 7.84
CA VAL A 14 25.46 -3.63 6.57
C VAL A 14 24.74 -2.31 6.84
N ASP A 15 25.40 -1.18 6.55
CA ASP A 15 24.77 0.14 6.59
C ASP A 15 23.85 0.34 5.38
N ARG A 16 22.55 0.09 5.61
CA ARG A 16 21.48 0.18 4.61
C ARG A 16 21.19 1.58 4.09
N ARG A 17 21.81 2.63 4.65
CA ARG A 17 21.54 4.02 4.22
C ARG A 17 22.25 4.38 2.92
N ARG A 18 23.36 3.70 2.60
CA ARG A 18 24.11 3.94 1.34
C ARG A 18 23.50 3.26 0.12
N SER A 19 22.63 2.26 0.28
CA SER A 19 21.99 1.58 -0.85
C SER A 19 20.84 2.38 -1.48
N ALA A 20 20.52 3.58 -0.97
CA ALA A 20 19.44 4.41 -1.49
C ALA A 20 19.87 5.35 -2.63
N GLU A 21 21.15 5.48 -2.94
CA GLU A 21 21.63 6.49 -3.92
C GLU A 21 21.53 6.06 -5.39
N THR A 22 21.27 4.78 -5.70
CA THR A 22 21.33 4.29 -7.11
C THR A 22 19.98 3.94 -7.72
N THR A 23 18.86 4.05 -7.00
CA THR A 23 17.56 3.68 -7.57
C THR A 23 16.79 4.91 -8.06
N ASN A 24 17.37 5.61 -9.04
CA ASN A 24 16.61 6.44 -9.99
C ASN A 24 15.79 5.53 -10.93
N GLN A 25 14.95 4.65 -10.37
CA GLN A 25 13.97 3.90 -11.14
C GLN A 25 12.74 4.78 -11.34
N SER A 26 12.77 5.48 -12.48
CA SER A 26 11.62 5.89 -13.26
C SER A 26 10.39 5.01 -12.98
N GLY A 27 9.34 5.60 -12.39
CA GLY A 27 8.00 5.04 -12.42
C GLY A 27 7.77 3.80 -11.57
N ALA A 28 8.30 3.75 -10.34
CA ALA A 28 7.78 2.83 -9.34
C ALA A 28 6.26 3.03 -9.25
N GLU A 29 5.49 2.08 -9.80
CA GLU A 29 4.05 2.08 -9.72
C GLU A 29 3.66 2.18 -8.24
N ARG A 30 3.22 3.37 -7.82
CA ARG A 30 2.78 3.65 -6.45
C ARG A 30 1.38 3.05 -6.22
N ARG A 31 1.19 1.80 -6.62
CA ARG A 31 -0.07 1.06 -6.49
C ARG A 31 0.17 -0.11 -5.56
N GLN A 32 0.14 0.22 -4.28
CA GLN A 32 0.28 -0.71 -3.16
C GLN A 32 -0.83 -1.78 -3.12
N PHE A 33 -1.85 -1.69 -3.97
CA PHE A 33 -3.05 -2.55 -3.98
C PHE A 33 -3.35 -3.19 -5.33
N ARG A 34 -2.39 -3.28 -6.26
CA ARG A 34 -2.66 -3.84 -7.59
C ARG A 34 -3.11 -5.31 -7.56
N ASP A 35 -2.81 -6.03 -6.48
CA ASP A 35 -3.08 -7.47 -6.34
C ASP A 35 -3.92 -7.86 -5.09
N GLY A 36 -4.61 -6.91 -4.45
CA GLY A 36 -5.47 -7.17 -3.28
C GLY A 36 -6.93 -7.30 -3.66
N ASP A 37 -7.42 -8.54 -3.83
CA ASP A 37 -8.83 -8.97 -3.93
C ASP A 37 -9.79 -7.89 -4.45
N ARG A 38 -9.83 -7.71 -5.77
CA ARG A 38 -10.96 -7.01 -6.41
C ARG A 38 -12.19 -7.82 -6.06
N SER A 39 -12.98 -7.29 -5.13
CA SER A 39 -14.19 -7.94 -4.62
C SER A 39 -14.96 -8.62 -5.76
N ARG A 40 -15.30 -9.90 -5.57
CA ARG A 40 -16.02 -10.70 -6.58
C ARG A 40 -17.40 -10.10 -6.95
N ARG A 41 -17.87 -9.12 -6.18
CA ARG A 41 -19.12 -8.40 -6.39
C ARG A 41 -18.89 -7.13 -7.21
N PRO A 42 -19.58 -6.95 -8.36
CA PRO A 42 -19.38 -5.78 -9.23
C PRO A 42 -19.69 -4.46 -8.51
N GLU A 43 -20.68 -4.45 -7.60
CA GLU A 43 -21.08 -3.27 -6.84
C GLU A 43 -19.93 -2.73 -5.96
N VAL A 44 -19.13 -3.66 -5.41
CA VAL A 44 -18.00 -3.30 -4.55
C VAL A 44 -16.82 -2.78 -5.38
N ALA A 45 -16.64 -3.31 -6.59
CA ALA A 45 -15.61 -2.83 -7.51
C ALA A 45 -15.92 -1.40 -8.01
N GLU A 46 -17.19 -1.12 -8.31
CA GLU A 46 -17.67 0.22 -8.67
C GLU A 46 -17.46 1.20 -7.52
N PHE A 47 -17.85 0.82 -6.29
CA PHE A 47 -17.61 1.66 -5.12
C PHE A 47 -16.13 1.96 -4.89
N ALA A 48 -15.26 0.96 -5.00
CA ALA A 48 -13.82 1.15 -4.86
C ALA A 48 -13.27 2.13 -5.91
N ALA A 49 -13.73 2.04 -7.16
CA ALA A 49 -13.34 2.95 -8.23
C ALA A 49 -13.79 4.40 -7.95
N ALA A 50 -15.03 4.58 -7.47
CA ALA A 50 -15.55 5.91 -7.11
C ALA A 50 -14.76 6.54 -5.94
N VAL A 51 -14.39 5.75 -4.94
CA VAL A 51 -13.55 6.21 -3.81
C VAL A 51 -12.16 6.64 -4.29
N ASP A 52 -11.56 5.88 -5.21
CA ASP A 52 -10.25 6.22 -5.76
C ASP A 52 -10.30 7.50 -6.61
N GLU A 53 -11.36 7.69 -7.41
CA GLU A 53 -11.59 8.93 -8.15
C GLU A 53 -11.79 10.13 -7.23
N TYR A 54 -12.56 9.94 -6.15
CA TYR A 54 -12.76 10.98 -5.13
C TYR A 54 -11.44 11.41 -4.48
N LYS A 55 -10.57 10.44 -4.13
CA LYS A 55 -9.24 10.73 -3.57
C LYS A 55 -8.37 11.54 -4.52
N ILE A 56 -8.39 11.21 -5.82
CA ILE A 56 -7.60 11.90 -6.85
C ILE A 56 -8.11 13.34 -7.04
N SER A 57 -9.42 13.52 -7.17
CA SER A 57 -10.04 14.84 -7.38
C SER A 57 -9.80 15.78 -6.19
N HIS A 58 -9.87 15.25 -4.96
CA HIS A 58 -9.67 16.02 -3.73
C HIS A 58 -8.19 16.10 -3.30
N ARG A 59 -7.28 15.45 -4.03
CA ARG A 59 -5.84 15.33 -3.74
C ARG A 59 -5.54 14.87 -2.31
N ARG A 60 -6.37 13.97 -1.78
CA ARG A 60 -6.22 13.45 -0.41
C ARG A 60 -5.74 12.01 -0.42
N ARG A 61 -4.85 11.71 0.54
CA ARG A 61 -4.36 10.34 0.77
C ARG A 61 -5.31 9.51 1.63
N PHE A 62 -6.10 10.17 2.48
CA PHE A 62 -7.09 9.57 3.39
C PHE A 62 -8.41 10.34 3.26
N ILE A 63 -9.53 9.61 3.25
CA ILE A 63 -10.88 10.20 3.23
C ILE A 63 -11.52 10.03 4.60
N THR A 64 -12.39 10.95 5.00
CA THR A 64 -13.18 10.84 6.23
C THR A 64 -14.38 9.91 6.02
N PHE A 65 -15.03 9.51 7.12
CA PHE A 65 -16.25 8.69 7.03
C PHE A 65 -17.40 9.43 6.37
N GLU A 66 -17.48 10.75 6.54
CA GLU A 66 -18.48 11.60 5.88
C GLU A 66 -18.25 11.62 4.37
N GLU A 67 -17.01 11.86 3.93
CA GLU A 67 -16.63 11.82 2.52
C GLU A 67 -16.89 10.44 1.88
N LEU A 68 -16.65 9.35 2.64
CA LEU A 68 -16.95 8.00 2.20
C LEU A 68 -18.46 7.76 2.04
N PHE A 69 -19.26 8.35 2.92
CA PHE A 69 -20.72 8.31 2.84
C PHE A 69 -21.25 9.15 1.66
N ASP A 70 -20.64 10.29 1.37
CA ASP A 70 -20.98 11.11 0.19
C ASP A 70 -20.71 10.34 -1.11
N VAL A 71 -19.59 9.63 -1.20
CA VAL A 71 -19.30 8.75 -2.35
C VAL A 71 -20.34 7.62 -2.44
N PHE A 72 -20.67 6.99 -1.32
CA PHE A 72 -21.65 5.89 -1.28
C PHE A 72 -23.05 6.36 -1.72
N THR A 73 -23.49 7.53 -1.26
CA THR A 73 -24.77 8.12 -1.63
C THR A 73 -24.78 8.61 -3.09
N SER A 74 -23.66 9.11 -3.61
CA SER A 74 -23.56 9.53 -5.02
C SER A 74 -23.76 8.38 -6.02
N LEU A 75 -23.43 7.15 -5.62
CA LEU A 75 -23.67 5.94 -6.41
C LEU A 75 -25.13 5.46 -6.35
N GLY A 76 -25.99 6.17 -5.63
CA GLY A 76 -27.41 5.83 -5.48
C GLY A 76 -27.67 4.66 -4.53
N TYR A 77 -26.66 4.24 -3.75
CA TYR A 77 -26.88 3.28 -2.67
C TYR A 77 -27.58 3.99 -1.52
N HIS A 78 -28.89 3.82 -1.47
CA HIS A 78 -29.75 4.25 -0.38
C HIS A 78 -30.48 3.02 0.17
N ARG A 79 -30.56 2.92 1.50
CA ARG A 79 -31.30 1.84 2.17
C ARG A 79 -32.76 2.21 2.31
#